data_AF-A0A0A7FV49-F1
#
_entry.id   AF-A0A0A7FV49-F1
#
_cell.length_a   1.000
_cell.length_b   1.000
_cell.length_c   1.000
_cell.angle_alpha   90.00
_cell.angle_beta   90.00
_cell.angle_gamma   90.00
#
_symmetry.space_group_name_H-M   'P 1'
#
loop_
_entity.id
_entity.type
_entity.pdbx_description
1 polymer ?
#
loop_
_entity_poly.entity_id
_entity_poly.type
_entity_poly.pdbx_seq_one_letter_code
_entity_poly.pdbx_strand_id
1 'polypeptide(L)'
;MKAIKQNKVYTITETEKSYYIAQGYDILNDDGELISYGAGKSVSYEEHRQIKDRLAVLEEENEKLKEDNKKLKAENKKLKES
;
A
#
# COMPACT_ATOMS: atom_id res chain seq x y z
N MET A 1 19.74 -7.93 5.82
CA MET A 1 18.67 -7.97 4.80
C MET A 1 18.80 -9.19 3.90
N LYS A 2 17.72 -9.55 3.20
CA LYS A 2 17.66 -10.74 2.33
C LYS A 2 17.10 -10.42 0.94
N ALA A 3 17.63 -11.06 -0.09
CA ALA A 3 17.08 -11.07 -1.45
C ALA A 3 16.38 -12.41 -1.72
N ILE A 4 15.12 -12.38 -2.15
CA ILE A 4 14.28 -13.57 -2.34
C ILE A 4 13.71 -13.61 -3.76
N LYS A 5 13.86 -14.75 -4.43
CA LYS A 5 13.21 -15.02 -5.72
C LYS A 5 12.87 -16.50 -5.80
N GLN A 6 11.58 -16.82 -5.80
CA GLN A 6 11.08 -18.20 -5.76
C GLN A 6 11.69 -18.95 -4.55
N ASN A 7 12.44 -20.03 -4.78
CA ASN A 7 13.11 -20.82 -3.74
C ASN A 7 14.53 -20.33 -3.41
N LYS A 8 15.01 -19.25 -4.02
CA LYS A 8 16.34 -18.69 -3.77
C LYS A 8 16.28 -17.58 -2.73
N VAL A 9 17.13 -17.68 -1.70
CA VAL A 9 17.28 -16.69 -0.63
C VAL A 9 18.76 -16.40 -0.43
N TYR A 10 19.14 -15.14 -0.50
CA TYR A 10 20.51 -14.68 -0.25
C TYR A 10 20.52 -13.63 0.85
N THR A 11 21.47 -13.71 1.77
CA THR A 11 21.81 -12.59 2.65
C THR A 11 22.65 -11.61 1.84
N ILE A 12 22.24 -10.35 1.80
CA ILE A 12 22.91 -9.32 0.99
C ILE A 12 23.19 -8.08 1.84
N THR A 13 24.07 -7.22 1.34
CA THR A 13 24.36 -5.90 1.88
C THR A 13 23.65 -4.79 1.09
N GLU A 14 23.62 -3.57 1.62
CA GLU A 14 22.95 -2.43 0.94
C GLU A 14 23.58 -2.13 -0.43
N THR A 15 24.89 -2.35 -0.61
CA THR A 15 25.58 -2.11 -1.89
C THR A 15 25.18 -3.10 -2.98
N GLU A 16 24.75 -4.31 -2.60
CA GLU A 16 24.33 -5.37 -3.53
C GLU A 16 22.84 -5.27 -3.91
N LYS A 17 22.07 -4.46 -3.18
CA LYS A 17 20.62 -4.33 -3.32
C LYS A 17 20.17 -4.04 -4.74
N SER A 18 20.74 -3.02 -5.37
CA SER A 18 20.39 -2.63 -6.74
C SER A 18 20.62 -3.75 -7.75
N TYR A 19 21.69 -4.54 -7.56
CA TYR A 19 22.02 -5.67 -8.43
C TYR A 19 20.99 -6.80 -8.33
N TYR A 20 20.56 -7.15 -7.12
CA TYR A 20 19.53 -8.17 -6.91
C TYR A 20 18.14 -7.69 -7.33
N ILE A 21 17.80 -6.42 -7.10
CA ILE A 21 16.56 -5.82 -7.60
C ILE A 21 16.52 -5.91 -9.14
N ALA A 22 17.58 -5.53 -9.84
CA ALA A 22 17.64 -5.60 -11.31
C ALA A 22 17.45 -7.03 -11.84
N GLN A 23 17.83 -8.05 -11.06
CA GLN A 23 17.60 -9.47 -11.40
C GLN A 23 16.19 -9.99 -11.03
N GLY A 24 15.34 -9.15 -10.45
CA GLY A 24 13.98 -9.50 -10.06
C GLY A 24 13.87 -10.19 -8.70
N TYR A 25 14.82 -9.97 -7.79
CA TYR A 25 14.68 -10.40 -6.40
C TYR A 25 13.94 -9.35 -5.59
N ASP A 26 13.02 -9.82 -4.74
CA ASP A 26 12.41 -9.01 -3.70
C ASP A 26 13.38 -8.87 -2.53
N ILE A 27 13.50 -7.66 -1.99
CA ILE A 27 14.43 -7.36 -0.90
C ILE A 27 13.63 -7.22 0.39
N LEU A 28 13.96 -8.01 1.40
CA LEU A 28 13.37 -7.98 2.73
C LEU A 28 14.39 -7.46 3.75
N ASN A 29 13.94 -6.74 4.77
CA ASN A 29 14.77 -6.38 5.92
C ASN A 29 15.03 -7.62 6.81
N ASP A 30 15.78 -7.43 7.88
CA ASP A 30 16.12 -8.53 8.80
C ASP A 30 14.90 -9.02 9.60
N ASP A 31 13.87 -8.19 9.75
CA ASP A 31 12.58 -8.53 10.36
C ASP A 31 11.63 -9.26 9.39
N GLY A 32 12.03 -9.42 8.13
CA GLY A 32 11.21 -10.08 7.10
C GLY A 32 10.17 -9.18 6.42
N GLU A 33 10.26 -7.86 6.60
CA GLU A 33 9.40 -6.90 5.90
C GLU A 33 9.97 -6.57 4.53
N LEU A 34 9.09 -6.43 3.53
CA LEU A 34 9.48 -6.10 2.16
C LEU A 34 9.97 -4.64 2.06
N ILE A 35 11.24 -4.46 1.70
CA ILE A 35 11.87 -3.16 1.42
C ILE A 35 11.64 -2.76 -0.05
N SER A 36 11.77 -3.70 -0.99
CA SER A 36 11.70 -3.39 -2.41
C SER A 36 11.27 -4.59 -3.24
N TYR A 37 10.46 -4.32 -4.26
CA TYR A 37 10.08 -5.31 -5.26
C TYR A 37 11.20 -5.47 -6.30
N GLY A 38 11.45 -6.72 -6.71
CA GLY A 38 12.33 -7.01 -7.83
C GLY A 38 11.83 -6.41 -9.15
N ALA A 39 12.75 -6.05 -10.04
CA ALA A 39 12.46 -5.57 -11.38
C ALA A 39 11.69 -6.62 -12.22
N GLY A 40 10.96 -6.14 -13.23
CA GLY A 40 10.16 -6.98 -14.13
C GLY A 40 8.72 -7.23 -13.65
N LYS A 41 8.36 -6.76 -12.46
CA LYS A 41 6.97 -6.70 -12.00
C LYS A 41 6.32 -5.44 -12.56
N SER A 42 5.32 -5.61 -13.42
CA SER A 42 4.48 -4.52 -13.91
C SER A 42 3.01 -4.92 -13.86
N VAL A 43 2.15 -3.92 -13.78
CA VAL A 43 0.70 -4.06 -13.98
C VAL A 43 0.35 -3.42 -15.31
N SER A 44 -0.74 -3.87 -15.94
CA SER A 44 -1.22 -3.17 -17.13
C SER A 44 -1.64 -1.74 -16.76
N TYR A 45 -1.51 -0.80 -17.70
CA TYR A 45 -1.97 0.56 -17.47
C TYR A 45 -3.47 0.62 -17.17
N GLU A 46 -4.24 -0.26 -17.81
CA GLU A 46 -5.69 -0.35 -17.61
C GLU A 46 -6.05 -0.78 -16.19
N GLU A 47 -5.45 -1.85 -15.66
CA GLU A 47 -5.68 -2.29 -14.27
C GLU A 47 -5.28 -1.19 -13.28
N HIS A 48 -4.12 -0.56 -13.49
CA HIS A 48 -3.67 0.53 -12.63
C HIS A 48 -4.62 1.73 -12.66
N ARG A 49 -5.14 2.08 -13.85
CA ARG A 49 -6.13 3.16 -14.00
C ARG A 49 -7.44 2.82 -13.30
N GLN A 50 -7.97 1.61 -13.51
CA GLN A 50 -9.19 1.16 -12.85
C GLN A 50 -9.07 1.21 -11.32
N ILE A 51 -7.93 0.80 -10.76
CA ILE A 51 -7.68 0.88 -9.32
C ILE A 51 -7.64 2.33 -8.86
N LYS A 52 -6.97 3.23 -9.60
CA LYS A 52 -6.92 4.66 -9.27
C LYS A 52 -8.29 5.31 -9.30
N ASP A 53 -9.10 5.03 -10.32
CA ASP A 53 -10.44 5.59 -10.45
C ASP A 53 -11.34 5.12 -9.28
N ARG A 54 -11.27 3.83 -8.91
CA ARG A 54 -12.00 3.29 -7.75
C ARG A 54 -11.53 3.89 -6.43
N LEU A 55 -10.23 4.11 -6.28
CA LEU A 55 -9.65 4.73 -5.09
C LEU A 55 -10.15 6.17 -4.91
N ALA A 56 -10.18 6.96 -5.99
CA ALA A 56 -10.71 8.33 -5.96
C ALA A 56 -12.19 8.36 -5.54
N VAL A 57 -13.03 7.46 -6.06
CA VAL A 57 -14.44 7.36 -5.67
C VAL A 57 -14.58 7.01 -4.18
N LEU A 58 -13.82 6.01 -3.70
CA LEU A 58 -13.85 5.60 -2.31
C LEU A 58 -13.36 6.68 -1.34
N GLU A 59 -12.38 7.48 -1.75
CA GLU A 59 -11.92 8.63 -0.96
C GLU A 59 -13.01 9.70 -0.84
N GLU A 60 -13.69 10.03 -1.94
CA GLU A 60 -14.79 10.99 -1.94
C GLU A 60 -15.98 10.53 -1.08
N GLU A 61 -16.38 9.26 -1.21
CA GLU A 61 -17.44 8.67 -0.40
C GLU A 61 -17.10 8.66 1.09
N ASN A 62 -15.85 8.33 1.44
CA ASN A 62 -15.40 8.35 2.83
C ASN A 62 -15.43 9.75 3.44
N GLU A 63 -15.03 10.78 2.70
CA GLU A 63 -15.10 12.17 3.19
C GLU A 63 -16.55 12.59 3.44
N LYS A 64 -17.48 12.30 2.51
CA LYS A 64 -18.92 12.56 2.70
C LYS A 64 -19.47 11.85 3.94
N LEU A 65 -19.15 10.56 4.08
CA LEU A 65 -19.60 9.76 5.23
C LEU A 65 -19.01 10.28 6.55
N LYS A 66 -17.77 10.78 6.58
CA LYS A 66 -17.19 11.40 7.77
C LYS A 66 -17.91 12.70 8.14
N GLU A 67 -18.22 13.54 7.16
CA GLU A 67 -18.97 14.78 7.39
C GLU A 67 -20.37 14.50 7.94
N ASP A 68 -21.10 13.57 7.33
CA ASP A 68 -22.45 13.22 7.77
C ASP A 68 -22.44 12.58 9.16
N ASN A 69 -21.47 11.70 9.44
CA ASN A 69 -21.27 11.17 10.79
C ASN A 69 -20.99 12.28 11.82
N LYS A 70 -20.23 13.32 11.46
CA LYS A 70 -19.96 14.46 12.35
C LYS A 70 -21.24 15.26 12.63
N LYS A 71 -22.06 15.52 11.60
CA LYS A 71 -23.35 16.21 11.73
C LYS A 71 -24.31 15.41 12.63
N LEU A 72 -24.48 14.12 12.35
CA LEU A 72 -25.34 13.22 13.12
C LEU A 72 -24.89 13.09 14.57
N LYS A 73 -23.57 13.03 14.84
CA LYS A 73 -23.06 13.03 16.22
C LYS A 73 -23.37 14.33 16.95
N ALA A 74 -23.27 15.48 16.28
CA ALA A 74 -23.59 16.78 16.87
C ALA A 74 -25.10 16.90 17.17
N GLU A 75 -25.96 16.43 16.26
CA GLU A 75 -27.41 16.41 16.46
C GLU A 75 -27.82 15.49 17.59
N ASN A 76 -27.29 14.25 17.62
CA ASN A 76 -27.52 13.31 18.72
C ASN A 76 -27.07 13.85 20.07
N LYS A 77 -25.99 14.64 20.12
CA LYS A 77 -25.56 15.29 21.36
C LYS A 77 -26.61 16.31 21.83
N LYS A 78 -27.08 17.18 20.94
CA LYS A 78 -28.12 18.17 21.26
C LYS A 78 -29.42 17.53 21.74
N LEU A 79 -29.84 16.43 21.10
CA LEU A 79 -31.04 15.69 21.49
C LEU A 79 -30.93 14.99 22.85
N LYS A 80 -29.72 14.62 23.29
CA LYS A 80 -29.49 14.06 24.63
C LYS A 80 -29.43 15.12 25.73
N GLU A 81 -29.21 16.37 25.36
CA GLU A 81 -29.10 17.51 26.28
C GLU A 81 -30.42 18.32 26.40
N SER A 82 -31.43 18.03 25.55
CA SER A 82 -32.83 18.48 25.71
C SER A 82 -33.67 17.48 26.47
#